data_AF-X1VXY4-F1
#
_entry.id   AF-X1VXY4-F1
#
_cell.length_a   1.000
_cell.length_b   1.000
_cell.length_c   1.000
_cell.angle_alpha   90.00
_cell.angle_beta   90.00
_cell.angle_gamma   90.00
#
_symmetry.space_group_name_H-M   'P 1'
#
loop_
_entity.id
_entity.type
_entity.pdbx_description
1 polymer ?
#
loop_
_entity_poly.entity_id
_entity_poly.type
_entity_poly.pdbx_seq_one_letter_code
_entity_poly.pdbx_strand_id
1 'polypeptide(L)'
;DEVLAVGDRNFQIKCFRKMHQLKKKDNLSIVLVSHNEYAMRQWAQRCIVCDNGKMLFYGESEAAISFYINKLVKERETVEHIEGSVSEKGIIKKVIFKDGTGSQTNIIRTGEKIIIDFNYETKRGIK
;
A
#
# COMPACT_ATOMS: atom_id res chain seq x y z
N ASP A 1 -9.16 3.39 14.82
CA ASP A 1 -9.73 2.36 13.94
C ASP A 1 -10.89 2.96 13.17
N GLU A 2 -11.02 2.68 11.89
CA GLU A 2 -11.89 3.44 10.97
C GLU A 2 -13.38 3.16 11.25
N VAL A 3 -14.13 4.21 11.60
CA VAL A 3 -15.58 4.14 11.89
C VAL A 3 -16.39 3.72 10.66
N LEU A 4 -15.83 3.81 9.45
CA LEU A 4 -16.50 3.38 8.22
C LEU A 4 -16.45 1.86 8.00
N ALA A 5 -15.62 1.12 8.73
CA ALA A 5 -15.46 -0.33 8.58
C ALA A 5 -16.43 -1.16 9.44
N VAL A 6 -17.19 -0.52 10.34
CA VAL A 6 -18.19 -1.20 11.19
C VAL A 6 -19.58 -1.17 10.54
N GLY A 7 -20.20 -2.35 10.33
CA GLY A 7 -21.58 -2.51 9.89
C GLY A 7 -21.80 -3.50 8.73
N ASP A 8 -23.06 -3.82 8.44
CA ASP A 8 -23.43 -4.65 7.28
C ASP A 8 -23.22 -3.90 5.94
N ARG A 9 -23.20 -4.64 4.83
CA ARG A 9 -22.97 -4.08 3.49
C ARG A 9 -23.99 -3.01 3.11
N ASN A 10 -25.24 -3.14 3.55
CA ASN A 10 -26.29 -2.18 3.25
C ASN A 10 -26.09 -0.86 3.99
N PHE A 11 -25.58 -0.90 5.21
CA PHE A 11 -25.24 0.25 6.02
C PHE A 11 -24.06 1.03 5.41
N GLN A 12 -23.00 0.32 4.99
CA GLN A 12 -21.86 0.93 4.30
C GLN A 12 -22.31 1.67 3.03
N ILE A 13 -23.18 1.05 2.20
CA ILE A 13 -23.74 1.69 0.99
C ILE A 13 -24.52 2.97 1.34
N LYS A 14 -25.33 2.95 2.42
CA LYS A 14 -26.04 4.15 2.89
C LYS A 14 -25.07 5.26 3.30
N CYS A 15 -24.01 4.92 4.03
CA CYS A 15 -22.95 5.86 4.43
C CYS A 15 -22.26 6.48 3.21
N PHE A 16 -21.85 5.67 2.22
CA PHE A 16 -21.21 6.18 1.00
C PHE A 16 -22.11 7.10 0.18
N ARG A 17 -23.40 6.76 0.03
CA ARG A 17 -24.37 7.65 -0.65
C ARG A 17 -24.49 8.98 0.09
N LYS A 18 -24.52 8.96 1.42
CA LYS A 18 -24.57 10.18 2.21
C LYS A 18 -23.30 11.02 2.06
N MET A 19 -22.12 10.39 2.09
CA MET A 19 -20.85 11.08 1.87
C MET A 19 -20.78 11.75 0.48
N HIS A 20 -21.26 11.09 -0.57
CA HIS A 20 -21.35 11.71 -1.91
C HIS A 20 -22.28 12.92 -1.95
N GLN A 21 -23.42 12.88 -1.26
CA GLN A 21 -24.32 14.03 -1.16
C GLN A 21 -23.65 15.19 -0.41
N LEU A 22 -22.92 14.89 0.67
CA LEU A 22 -22.20 15.88 1.46
C LEU A 22 -21.06 16.53 0.66
N LYS A 23 -20.30 15.74 -0.11
CA LYS A 23 -19.22 16.24 -0.98
C LYS A 23 -19.70 17.26 -2.03
N LYS A 24 -20.98 17.20 -2.43
CA LYS A 24 -21.58 18.12 -3.41
C LYS A 24 -22.16 19.39 -2.78
N LYS A 25 -22.20 19.51 -1.46
CA LYS A 25 -22.70 20.71 -0.79
C LYS A 25 -21.60 21.76 -0.75
N ASP A 26 -21.92 22.95 -1.23
CA ASP A 26 -21.08 24.12 -1.00
C ASP A 26 -21.02 24.44 0.49
N ASN A 27 -19.90 25.00 0.96
CA ASN A 27 -19.65 25.39 2.36
C ASN A 27 -19.67 24.25 3.40
N LEU A 28 -19.42 23.00 2.99
CA LEU A 28 -19.20 21.89 3.93
C LEU A 28 -17.76 21.41 3.90
N SER A 29 -17.09 21.40 5.05
CA SER A 29 -15.78 20.77 5.24
C SER A 29 -15.92 19.41 5.90
N ILE A 30 -15.25 18.40 5.34
CA ILE A 30 -15.24 17.03 5.87
C ILE A 30 -13.81 16.70 6.28
N VAL A 31 -13.64 16.26 7.52
CA VAL A 31 -12.37 15.70 8.00
C VAL A 31 -12.51 14.18 7.99
N LEU A 32 -11.65 13.52 7.21
CA LEU A 32 -11.57 12.06 7.12
C LEU A 32 -10.24 11.60 7.70
N VAL A 33 -10.29 10.60 8.57
CA VAL A 33 -9.11 9.93 9.14
C VAL A 33 -9.17 8.47 8.75
N SER A 34 -8.17 8.02 7.99
CA SER A 34 -8.13 6.68 7.43
C SER A 34 -6.69 6.26 7.15
N HIS A 35 -6.40 4.97 7.36
CA HIS A 35 -5.20 4.29 6.89
C HIS A 35 -5.41 3.63 5.50
N ASN A 36 -6.63 3.64 4.99
CA ASN A 36 -6.98 3.15 3.66
C ASN A 36 -6.72 4.20 2.57
N GLU A 37 -5.63 4.01 1.83
CA GLU A 37 -5.23 4.85 0.72
C GLU A 37 -6.26 4.97 -0.41
N TYR A 38 -7.05 3.93 -0.70
CA TYR A 38 -8.12 3.99 -1.69
C TYR A 38 -9.23 4.94 -1.25
N ALA A 39 -9.65 4.85 0.02
CA ALA A 39 -10.63 5.78 0.58
C ALA A 39 -10.11 7.23 0.55
N MET A 40 -8.85 7.44 0.93
CA MET A 40 -8.24 8.76 0.88
C MET A 40 -8.20 9.33 -0.55
N ARG A 41 -7.84 8.54 -1.57
CA ARG A 41 -7.89 8.97 -2.99
C ARG A 41 -9.28 9.41 -3.43
N GLN A 42 -10.32 8.67 -3.02
CA GLN A 42 -11.67 8.95 -3.48
C GLN A 42 -12.29 10.18 -2.81
N TRP A 43 -11.98 10.41 -1.53
CA TRP A 43 -12.74 11.32 -0.70
C TRP A 43 -11.99 12.60 -0.33
N ALA A 44 -10.68 12.53 -0.14
CA ALA A 44 -9.90 13.69 0.26
C ALA A 44 -9.37 14.46 -0.96
N GLN A 45 -9.37 15.79 -0.88
CA GLN A 45 -8.68 16.66 -1.84
C GLN A 45 -7.26 16.97 -1.34
N ARG A 46 -7.12 17.14 -0.03
CA ARG A 46 -5.85 17.36 0.66
C ARG A 46 -5.75 16.44 1.85
N CYS A 47 -4.52 16.08 2.17
CA CYS A 47 -4.21 15.14 3.23
C CYS A 47 -3.08 15.68 4.11
N ILE A 48 -3.16 15.34 5.39
CA ILE A 48 -2.09 15.52 6.36
C ILE A 48 -1.57 14.13 6.73
N VAL A 49 -0.26 13.92 6.66
CA VAL A 49 0.39 12.72 7.21
C VAL A 49 0.96 13.08 8.56
N CYS A 50 0.52 12.37 9.60
CA CYS A 50 1.00 12.56 10.97
C CYS A 50 1.73 11.32 11.46
N ASP A 51 2.74 11.53 12.29
CA ASP A 51 3.45 10.48 13.01
C ASP A 51 3.86 10.98 14.39
N ASN A 52 3.57 10.19 15.43
CA ASN A 52 3.90 10.53 16.83
C ASN A 52 3.54 11.98 17.21
N GLY A 53 2.34 12.43 16.79
CA GLY A 53 1.84 13.78 17.07
C GLY A 53 2.46 14.90 16.22
N LYS A 54 3.34 14.59 15.28
CA LYS A 54 3.97 15.56 14.37
C LYS A 54 3.39 15.44 12.96
N MET A 55 3.09 16.59 12.36
CA MET A 55 2.76 16.66 10.94
C MET A 55 4.04 16.49 10.12
N LEU A 56 4.08 15.44 9.31
CA LEU A 56 5.21 15.13 8.44
C LEU A 56 5.01 15.63 7.01
N PHE A 57 3.76 15.70 6.56
CA PHE A 57 3.42 16.14 5.21
C PHE A 57 2.03 16.78 5.18
N TYR A 58 1.87 17.80 4.33
CA TYR A 58 0.58 18.39 3.98
C TYR A 58 0.56 18.75 2.49
N GLY A 59 -0.48 18.35 1.78
CA GLY A 59 -0.64 18.66 0.37
C GLY A 59 -1.79 17.91 -0.29
N GLU A 60 -1.76 17.83 -1.62
CA GLU A 60 -2.71 17.07 -2.42
C GLU A 60 -2.70 15.58 -2.05
N SER A 61 -3.87 14.93 -2.12
CA SER A 61 -4.06 13.57 -1.62
C SER A 61 -3.07 12.56 -2.19
N GLU A 62 -2.81 12.57 -3.49
CA GLU A 62 -1.87 11.61 -4.12
C GLU A 62 -0.43 11.77 -3.62
N ALA A 63 0.02 13.01 -3.42
CA ALA A 63 1.36 13.27 -2.91
C ALA A 63 1.50 12.81 -1.45
N ALA A 64 0.47 13.06 -0.64
CA ALA A 64 0.44 12.60 0.75
C ALA A 64 0.40 11.08 0.87
N ILE A 65 -0.41 10.41 0.04
CA ILE A 65 -0.49 8.94 -0.01
C ILE A 65 0.86 8.36 -0.41
N SER A 66 1.49 8.92 -1.45
CA SER A 66 2.82 8.49 -1.89
C SER A 66 3.86 8.67 -0.77
N PHE A 67 3.82 9.79 -0.05
CA PHE A 67 4.68 10.03 1.11
C PHE A 67 4.44 9.00 2.23
N TYR A 68 3.19 8.71 2.55
CA TYR A 68 2.80 7.75 3.58
C TYR A 68 3.26 6.32 3.24
N ILE A 69 3.01 5.84 2.02
CA ILE A 69 3.45 4.51 1.57
C ILE A 69 4.97 4.39 1.65
N ASN A 70 5.70 5.39 1.14
CA ASN A 70 7.17 5.38 1.17
C ASN A 70 7.73 5.35 2.60
N LYS A 71 7.05 6.00 3.55
CA LYS A 71 7.39 5.95 4.98
C LYS A 71 7.22 4.54 5.53
N LEU A 72 6.07 3.91 5.28
CA LEU A 72 5.79 2.53 5.74
C LEU A 72 6.80 1.52 5.17
N VAL A 73 7.21 1.67 3.92
CA VAL A 73 8.24 0.81 3.30
C VAL A 73 9.59 0.97 4.02
N LYS A 74 10.03 2.21 4.25
CA LYS A 74 11.29 2.49 4.96
C LYS A 74 11.29 1.96 6.39
N GLU A 75 10.16 2.05 7.10
CA GLU A 75 10.02 1.51 8.46
C GLU A 75 10.09 -0.02 8.49
N ARG A 76 9.62 -0.70 7.43
CA ARG A 76 9.73 -2.16 7.31
C ARG A 76 11.14 -2.62 6.95
N GLU A 77 11.87 -1.87 6.14
CA GLU A 77 13.27 -2.16 5.81
C GLU A 77 14.19 -2.15 7.05
N THR A 78 13.83 -1.43 8.12
CA THR A 78 14.59 -1.40 9.37
C THR A 78 14.44 -2.64 10.27
N VAL A 79 13.51 -3.57 10.00
CA VAL A 79 13.16 -4.66 10.94
C VAL A 79 13.67 -6.05 10.50
N GLU A 80 14.22 -6.21 9.30
CA GLU A 80 14.85 -7.47 8.88
C GLU A 80 16.38 -7.34 8.74
N HIS A 81 17.07 -7.17 9.86
CA HIS A 81 18.44 -7.70 9.98
C HIS A 81 18.32 -9.23 10.04
N ILE A 82 18.15 -9.87 8.88
CA ILE A 82 18.58 -11.26 8.73
C ILE A 82 20.09 -11.21 8.97
N GLU A 83 20.60 -11.96 9.95
CA GLU A 83 22.03 -12.20 10.14
C GLU A 83 22.59 -12.94 8.91
N GLY A 84 22.82 -12.17 7.87
CA GLY A 84 23.46 -12.54 6.63
C GLY A 84 24.07 -11.27 6.13
N SER A 85 25.39 -11.23 6.04
CA SER A 85 26.17 -10.12 5.51
C SER A 85 25.57 -9.70 4.16
N VAL A 86 24.74 -8.64 4.14
CA VAL A 86 24.23 -8.09 2.88
C VAL A 86 25.42 -7.45 2.19
N SER A 87 26.11 -8.25 1.37
CA SER A 87 27.19 -7.77 0.52
C SER A 87 26.56 -7.01 -0.63
N GLU A 88 26.29 -5.72 -0.37
CA GLU A 88 25.81 -4.74 -1.36
C GLU A 88 24.38 -4.98 -1.90
N LYS A 89 23.76 -3.89 -2.39
CA LYS A 89 22.38 -3.88 -2.89
C LYS A 89 22.29 -4.67 -4.19
N GLY A 90 21.50 -5.76 -4.19
CA GLY A 90 21.07 -6.44 -5.41
C GLY A 90 19.82 -5.78 -6.00
N ILE A 91 19.73 -5.70 -7.33
CA ILE A 91 18.54 -5.19 -8.03
C ILE A 91 17.85 -6.35 -8.73
N ILE A 92 16.60 -6.63 -8.36
CA ILE A 92 15.77 -7.61 -9.07
C ILE A 92 15.39 -7.02 -10.43
N LYS A 93 15.82 -7.67 -11.52
CA LYS A 93 15.53 -7.27 -12.90
C LYS A 93 14.24 -7.87 -13.41
N LYS A 94 13.94 -9.10 -13.00
CA LYS A 94 12.76 -9.82 -13.49
C LYS A 94 12.31 -10.87 -12.48
N VAL A 95 11.00 -10.96 -12.31
CA VAL A 95 10.32 -12.03 -11.56
C VAL A 95 9.47 -12.81 -12.54
N ILE A 96 9.63 -14.13 -12.57
CA ILE A 96 8.84 -15.04 -13.41
C ILE A 96 8.11 -16.02 -12.51
N PHE A 97 6.79 -16.08 -12.65
CA PHE A 97 5.96 -17.06 -11.95
C PHE A 97 5.73 -18.26 -12.87
N LYS A 98 5.92 -19.45 -12.31
CA LYS A 98 5.73 -20.73 -12.99
C LYS A 98 4.81 -21.62 -12.16
N ASP A 99 3.99 -22.41 -12.84
CA ASP A 99 3.16 -23.41 -12.20
C ASP A 99 3.98 -24.62 -11.70
N GLY A 100 3.31 -25.61 -11.12
CA GLY A 100 3.94 -26.84 -10.65
C GLY A 100 4.59 -27.70 -11.75
N THR A 101 4.35 -27.40 -13.03
CA THR A 101 5.00 -28.04 -14.18
C THR A 101 6.24 -27.28 -14.66
N GLY A 102 6.48 -26.08 -14.14
CA GLY A 102 7.56 -25.19 -14.57
C GLY A 102 7.18 -24.27 -15.74
N SER A 103 5.92 -24.29 -16.18
CA SER A 103 5.43 -23.42 -17.27
C SER A 103 5.12 -22.03 -16.73
N GLN A 104 5.54 -20.99 -17.45
CA GLN A 104 5.28 -19.61 -17.04
C GLN A 104 3.77 -19.34 -17.04
N THR A 105 3.28 -18.79 -15.93
CA THR A 105 1.86 -18.50 -15.74
C THR A 105 1.68 -17.11 -15.14
N ASN A 106 0.56 -16.46 -15.51
CA ASN A 106 0.10 -15.22 -14.88
C ASN A 106 -1.04 -15.47 -13.88
N ILE A 107 -1.42 -16.73 -13.66
CA ILE A 107 -2.50 -17.15 -12.77
C ILE A 107 -1.93 -18.16 -11.78
N ILE A 108 -2.16 -17.89 -10.49
CA ILE A 108 -1.73 -18.73 -9.37
C ILE A 108 -2.99 -19.07 -8.58
N ARG A 109 -3.19 -20.36 -8.28
CA ARG A 109 -4.31 -20.81 -7.44
C ARG A 109 -3.81 -21.31 -6.10
N THR A 110 -4.58 -21.04 -5.06
CA THR A 110 -4.31 -21.52 -3.71
C THR A 110 -4.29 -23.05 -3.68
N GLY A 111 -3.24 -23.62 -3.09
CA GLY A 111 -3.05 -25.08 -2.98
C GLY A 111 -2.25 -25.71 -4.13
N GLU A 112 -1.92 -24.96 -5.18
CA GLU A 112 -1.04 -25.42 -6.26
C GLU A 112 0.43 -25.11 -5.95
N LYS A 113 1.35 -25.96 -6.44
CA LYS A 113 2.79 -25.68 -6.38
C LYS A 113 3.10 -24.50 -7.28
N ILE A 114 3.93 -23.58 -6.78
CA ILE A 114 4.44 -22.43 -7.53
C ILE A 114 5.97 -22.45 -7.52
N ILE A 115 6.56 -22.09 -8.65
CA ILE A 115 7.99 -21.84 -8.80
C ILE A 115 8.16 -20.37 -9.13
N ILE A 116 9.05 -19.68 -8.41
CA ILE A 116 9.33 -18.26 -8.60
C ILE A 116 10.81 -18.11 -8.97
N ASP A 117 11.06 -17.63 -10.19
CA ASP A 117 12.41 -17.35 -10.65
C ASP A 117 12.72 -15.86 -10.52
N PHE A 118 13.78 -15.55 -9.78
CA PHE A 118 14.31 -14.20 -9.64
C PHE A 118 15.55 -14.04 -10.50
N ASN A 119 15.50 -13.13 -11.47
CA ASN A 119 16.70 -12.63 -12.12
C ASN A 119 17.12 -11.36 -11.41
N TYR A 120 18.33 -11.36 -10.87
CA TYR A 120 18.88 -10.21 -10.15
C TYR A 120 20.26 -9.86 -10.69
N GLU A 121 20.64 -8.60 -10.48
CA GLU A 121 21.98 -8.09 -10.75
C GLU A 121 22.60 -7.65 -9.43
N THR A 122 23.86 -8.04 -9.20
CA THR A 122 24.66 -7.63 -8.05
C THR A 122 26.04 -7.17 -8.51
N LYS A 123 26.60 -6.19 -7.81
CA LYS A 123 27.94 -5.65 -8.09
C LYS A 123 29.08 -6.61 -7.71
N ARG A 124 28.82 -7.54 -6.79
CA ARG A 124 29.74 -8.63 -6.43
C ARG A 124 28.99 -9.95 -6.43
N GLY A 125 29.60 -10.97 -7.02
CA GLY A 125 29.04 -12.33 -7.05
C GLY A 125 28.79 -12.84 -5.64
N ILE A 126 27.63 -13.47 -5.43
CA ILE A 126 27.32 -14.17 -4.18
C ILE A 126 28.23 -15.40 -4.14
N LYS A 127 29.06 -15.52 -3.09
CA LYS A 127 29.84 -16.73 -2.81
C LYS A 127 29.00 -17.72 -2.01
#